data_AF-A0AAW3XJ16-F1
#
_entry.id   AF-A0AAW3XJ16-F1
#
_cell.length_a   1.000
_cell.length_b   1.000
_cell.length_c   1.000
_cell.angle_alpha   90.00
_cell.angle_beta   90.00
_cell.angle_gamma   90.00
#
_symmetry.space_group_name_H-M   'P 1'
#
loop_
_entity.id
_entity.type
_entity.pdbx_description
1 polymer ?
#
loop_
_entity_poly.entity_id
_entity_poly.type
_entity_poly.pdbx_seq_one_letter_code
_entity_poly.pdbx_strand_id
1 'polypeptide(L)'
;MLRYELTPNNAGFILWGDSEALNELHELIHYIVDESPLIKVKDGFMLSLAYDIRKAREGNRRVEQHQYDQHDTYKLYGVELLWPLVLVQSSILRNSMGYIQTDKNQLSVMYAFEYLIESALTESERTTSNDIML
;
A
#
# COMPACT_ATOMS: atom_id res chain seq x y z
N MET A 1 7.90 8.74 -2.21
CA MET A 1 6.88 8.69 -3.28
C MET A 1 6.41 7.26 -3.50
N LEU A 2 5.09 7.05 -3.53
CA LEU A 2 4.49 5.73 -3.77
C LEU A 2 4.14 5.53 -5.27
N ARG A 3 4.19 4.28 -5.74
CA ARG A 3 3.80 3.84 -7.09
C ARG A 3 3.17 2.44 -7.02
N TYR A 4 2.55 1.99 -8.12
CA TYR A 4 2.05 0.63 -8.25
C TYR A 4 2.54 -0.05 -9.53
N GLU A 5 2.50 -1.38 -9.54
CA GLU A 5 2.69 -2.23 -10.71
C GLU A 5 1.76 -3.45 -10.57
N LEU A 6 1.09 -3.89 -11.64
CA LEU A 6 0.24 -5.08 -11.57
C LEU A 6 1.09 -6.36 -11.47
N THR A 7 0.63 -7.30 -10.64
CA THR A 7 1.26 -8.63 -10.58
C THR A 7 0.94 -9.46 -11.83
N PRO A 8 1.79 -10.45 -12.19
CA PRO A 8 1.43 -11.42 -13.20
C PRO A 8 0.10 -12.11 -12.87
N ASN A 9 -0.77 -12.28 -13.87
CA ASN A 9 -2.10 -12.86 -13.74
C ASN A 9 -3.09 -12.06 -12.87
N ASN A 10 -2.84 -10.78 -12.59
CA ASN A 10 -3.75 -9.88 -11.87
C ASN A 10 -4.20 -10.40 -10.48
N ALA A 11 -3.35 -11.16 -9.77
CA ALA A 11 -3.66 -11.63 -8.41
C ALA A 11 -3.68 -10.49 -7.36
N GLY A 12 -3.06 -9.37 -7.70
CA GLY A 12 -2.88 -8.19 -6.88
C GLY A 12 -2.00 -7.15 -7.58
N PHE A 13 -1.36 -6.31 -6.79
CA PHE A 13 -0.39 -5.33 -7.28
C PHE A 13 0.84 -5.26 -6.35
N ILE A 14 1.95 -4.76 -6.88
CA ILE A 14 3.13 -4.41 -6.12
C ILE A 14 2.99 -2.94 -5.72
N LEU A 15 2.96 -2.66 -4.42
CA LEU A 15 3.10 -1.32 -3.88
C LEU A 15 4.59 -0.98 -3.78
N TRP A 16 5.01 0.02 -4.53
CA TRP A 16 6.37 0.55 -4.53
C TRP A 16 6.45 1.84 -3.74
N GLY A 17 7.55 2.05 -3.02
CA GLY A 17 7.83 3.32 -2.34
C GLY A 17 9.31 3.52 -2.05
N ASP A 18 9.70 4.78 -1.83
CA ASP A 18 10.96 5.07 -1.14
C ASP A 18 10.82 4.78 0.37
N SER A 19 11.95 4.84 1.08
CA SER A 19 11.98 4.46 2.49
C SER A 19 11.05 5.31 3.35
N GLU A 20 10.94 6.61 3.04
CA GLU A 20 10.14 7.55 3.80
C GLU A 20 8.64 7.28 3.61
N ALA A 21 8.17 7.19 2.36
CA ALA A 21 6.76 6.98 2.10
C ALA A 21 6.25 5.63 2.64
N LEU A 22 7.09 4.59 2.61
CA LEU A 22 6.74 3.31 3.24
C LEU A 22 6.75 3.41 4.78
N ASN A 23 7.60 4.24 5.37
CA ASN A 23 7.57 4.48 6.81
C ASN A 23 6.30 5.22 7.24
N GLU A 24 5.93 6.28 6.54
CA GLU A 24 4.71 7.05 6.81
C GLU A 24 3.46 6.15 6.75
N LEU A 25 3.36 5.30 5.73
CA LEU A 25 2.25 4.35 5.61
C LEU A 25 2.25 3.30 6.74
N HIS A 26 3.42 2.77 7.08
CA HIS A 26 3.58 1.83 8.19
C HIS A 26 3.15 2.45 9.54
N GLU A 27 3.60 3.67 9.82
CA GLU A 27 3.26 4.40 11.05
C GLU A 27 1.77 4.73 11.09
N LEU A 28 1.17 5.15 9.97
CA LEU A 28 -0.26 5.38 9.87
C LEU A 28 -1.08 4.13 10.19
N ILE A 29 -0.70 2.97 9.66
CA ILE A 29 -1.41 1.71 9.93
C ILE A 29 -1.32 1.36 11.42
N HIS A 30 -0.14 1.49 12.03
CA HIS A 30 0.03 1.27 13.47
C HIS A 30 -0.84 2.21 14.30
N TYR A 31 -0.80 3.50 14.00
CA TYR A 31 -1.63 4.51 14.65
C TYR A 31 -3.13 4.15 14.59
N ILE A 32 -3.63 3.82 13.39
CA ILE A 32 -5.04 3.46 13.21
C ILE A 32 -5.39 2.19 14.00
N VAL A 33 -4.53 1.17 13.99
CA VAL A 33 -4.77 -0.09 14.73
C VAL A 33 -4.78 0.15 16.24
N ASP A 34 -3.90 1.00 16.74
CA ASP A 34 -3.78 1.26 18.16
C ASP A 34 -4.94 2.12 18.70
N GLU A 35 -5.40 3.11 17.93
CA GLU A 35 -6.43 4.05 18.38
C GLU A 35 -7.86 3.63 18.01
N SER A 36 -8.05 2.81 16.97
CA SER A 36 -9.39 2.53 16.44
C SER A 36 -10.25 1.70 17.40
N PRO A 37 -11.46 2.15 17.75
CA PRO A 37 -12.41 1.33 18.51
C PRO A 37 -13.04 0.22 17.67
N LEU A 38 -12.91 0.27 16.33
CA LEU A 38 -13.41 -0.78 15.44
C LEU A 38 -12.48 -1.99 15.40
N ILE A 39 -11.17 -1.77 15.60
CA ILE A 39 -10.15 -2.82 15.55
C ILE A 39 -9.97 -3.39 16.97
N LYS A 40 -10.81 -4.38 17.29
CA LYS A 40 -10.80 -5.03 18.62
C LYS A 40 -9.60 -5.94 18.83
N VAL A 41 -9.15 -6.59 17.76
CA VAL A 41 -8.01 -7.49 17.75
C VAL A 41 -6.84 -6.70 17.17
N LYS A 42 -5.92 -6.28 18.04
CA LYS A 42 -4.80 -5.42 17.66
C LYS A 42 -3.61 -6.21 17.09
N ASP A 43 -3.67 -7.53 17.16
CA ASP A 43 -2.72 -8.47 16.60
C ASP A 43 -3.29 -9.17 15.34
N GLY A 44 -2.42 -9.50 14.38
CA GLY A 44 -2.84 -10.28 13.19
C GLY A 44 -3.13 -9.43 11.96
N PHE A 45 -4.37 -9.46 11.46
CA PHE A 45 -4.73 -9.11 10.07
C PHE A 45 -4.33 -7.70 9.63
N MET A 46 -4.48 -6.69 10.47
CA MET A 46 -4.07 -5.33 10.12
C MET A 46 -2.56 -5.12 10.26
N LEU A 47 -1.97 -5.68 11.31
CA LEU A 47 -0.52 -5.62 11.52
C LEU A 47 0.28 -6.44 10.51
N SER A 48 -0.33 -7.41 9.82
CA SER A 48 0.34 -8.11 8.73
C SER A 48 0.65 -7.18 7.57
N LEU A 49 -0.24 -6.22 7.25
CA LEU A 49 0.02 -5.20 6.24
C LEU A 49 1.16 -4.27 6.66
N ALA A 50 1.14 -3.78 7.90
CA ALA A 50 2.23 -2.97 8.44
C ALA A 50 3.56 -3.75 8.40
N TYR A 51 3.53 -5.02 8.82
CA TYR A 51 4.70 -5.89 8.77
C TYR A 51 5.26 -6.04 7.36
N ASP A 52 4.39 -6.25 6.36
CA ASP A 52 4.78 -6.41 4.97
C ASP A 52 5.41 -5.13 4.40
N ILE A 53 4.83 -3.96 4.69
CA ILE A 53 5.38 -2.65 4.31
C ILE A 53 6.74 -2.41 4.96
N ARG A 54 6.88 -2.69 6.25
CA ARG A 54 8.16 -2.57 6.97
C ARG A 54 9.22 -3.49 6.36
N LYS A 55 8.86 -4.74 6.05
CA LYS A 55 9.77 -5.69 5.41
C LYS A 55 10.18 -5.27 4.01
N ALA A 56 9.29 -4.62 3.27
CA ALA A 56 9.62 -4.02 1.98
C ALA A 56 10.69 -2.93 2.15
N ARG A 57 10.43 -1.97 3.04
CA ARG A 57 11.35 -0.86 3.35
C ARG A 57 12.73 -1.34 3.80
N GLU A 58 12.80 -2.43 4.57
CA GLU A 58 14.06 -3.07 4.98
C GLU A 58 14.82 -3.75 3.84
N GLY A 59 14.29 -3.76 2.61
CA GLY A 59 14.87 -4.44 1.46
C GLY A 59 14.68 -5.95 1.45
N ASN A 60 13.81 -6.49 2.33
CA ASN A 60 13.57 -7.93 2.47
C ASN A 60 12.48 -8.45 1.51
N ARG A 61 12.01 -7.62 0.57
CA ARG A 61 11.01 -7.96 -0.45
C ARG A 61 11.58 -7.62 -1.84
N ARG A 62 10.91 -6.79 -2.63
CA ARG A 62 11.43 -6.31 -3.92
C ARG A 62 12.27 -5.06 -3.72
N VAL A 63 13.36 -4.93 -4.46
CA VAL A 63 14.22 -3.73 -4.48
C VAL A 63 14.59 -3.43 -5.92
N GLU A 64 14.33 -2.20 -6.35
CA GLU A 64 14.69 -1.71 -7.68
C GLU A 64 15.51 -0.43 -7.58
N GLN A 65 16.57 -0.35 -8.39
CA GLN A 65 17.39 0.84 -8.49
C GLN A 65 16.96 1.64 -9.71
N HIS A 66 16.55 2.88 -9.49
CA HIS A 66 16.18 3.81 -10.55
C HIS A 66 17.26 4.87 -10.70
N GLN A 67 17.62 5.18 -11.95
CA GLN A 67 18.49 6.31 -12.28
C GLN A 67 17.61 7.52 -12.57
N TYR A 68 17.78 8.59 -11.79
CA TYR A 68 17.09 9.85 -12.01
C TYR A 68 17.87 10.75 -13.00
N ASP A 69 19.20 10.72 -12.90
CA ASP A 69 20.14 11.34 -13.84
C ASP A 69 21.51 10.60 -13.77
N GLN A 70 22.51 11.03 -14.55
CA GLN A 70 23.86 10.42 -14.63
C GLN A 70 24.58 10.29 -13.28
N HIS A 71 24.16 11.02 -12.25
CA HIS A 71 24.81 11.06 -10.93
C HIS A 71 23.91 10.64 -9.77
N ASP A 72 22.59 10.59 -9.95
CA ASP A 72 21.63 10.31 -8.87
C ASP A 72 20.86 9.02 -9.12
N THR A 73 21.05 8.06 -8.21
CA THR A 73 20.26 6.83 -8.17
C THR A 73 19.47 6.77 -6.88
N TYR A 74 18.20 6.39 -6.98
CA TYR A 74 17.36 6.13 -5.83
C TYR A 74 16.87 4.68 -5.83
N LYS A 75 16.58 4.16 -4.64
CA LYS A 75 16.04 2.81 -4.47
C LYS A 75 14.54 2.89 -4.21
N LEU A 76 13.79 2.08 -4.93
CA LEU A 76 12.40 1.76 -4.63
C LEU A 76 12.32 0.39 -3.99
N TYR A 77 11.43 0.28 -3.01
CA TYR A 77 11.16 -0.93 -2.25
C TYR A 77 9.72 -1.33 -2.52
N GLY A 78 9.51 -2.61 -2.81
CA GLY A 78 8.24 -3.12 -3.30
C GLY A 78 7.70 -4.27 -2.46
N VAL A 79 6.38 -4.27 -2.27
CA VAL A 79 5.65 -5.36 -1.62
C VAL A 79 4.43 -5.77 -2.43
N GLU A 80 4.26 -7.08 -2.58
CA GLU A 80 3.11 -7.65 -3.28
C GLU A 80 1.90 -7.72 -2.36
N LEU A 81 0.78 -7.13 -2.79
CA LEU A 81 -0.47 -7.04 -2.06
C LEU A 81 -1.59 -7.69 -2.87
N LEU A 82 -2.22 -8.73 -2.30
CA LEU A 82 -3.33 -9.46 -2.93
C LEU A 82 -4.65 -8.69 -2.82
N TRP A 83 -5.44 -8.69 -3.89
CA TRP A 83 -6.70 -7.94 -3.94
C TRP A 83 -7.65 -8.19 -2.76
N PRO A 84 -7.99 -9.44 -2.39
CA PRO A 84 -8.96 -9.65 -1.31
C PRO A 84 -8.47 -9.11 0.03
N LEU A 85 -7.16 -9.18 0.29
CA LEU A 85 -6.57 -8.72 1.54
C LEU A 85 -6.54 -7.19 1.58
N VAL A 86 -5.93 -6.57 0.57
CA VAL A 86 -5.66 -5.12 0.56
C VAL A 86 -6.95 -4.30 0.48
N LEU A 87 -7.98 -4.77 -0.21
CA LEU A 87 -9.27 -4.08 -0.31
C LEU A 87 -10.03 -4.09 1.02
N VAL A 88 -9.99 -5.21 1.74
CA VAL A 88 -10.61 -5.31 3.06
C VAL A 88 -9.81 -4.48 4.07
N GLN A 89 -8.48 -4.57 4.05
CA GLN A 89 -7.61 -3.79 4.93
C GLN A 89 -7.77 -2.29 4.70
N SER A 90 -7.75 -1.80 3.46
CA SER A 90 -7.90 -0.38 3.16
C SER A 90 -9.26 0.16 3.60
N SER A 91 -10.33 -0.62 3.39
CA SER A 91 -11.68 -0.24 3.84
C SER A 91 -11.77 -0.14 5.36
N ILE A 92 -11.18 -1.09 6.10
CA ILE A 92 -11.14 -1.06 7.57
C ILE A 92 -10.32 0.13 8.08
N LEU A 93 -9.15 0.41 7.49
CA LEU A 93 -8.32 1.56 7.84
C LEU A 93 -9.10 2.85 7.63
N ARG A 94 -9.68 3.03 6.44
CA ARG A 94 -10.43 4.24 6.09
C ARG A 94 -11.62 4.46 6.99
N ASN A 95 -12.39 3.41 7.26
CA ASN A 95 -13.55 3.51 8.15
C ASN A 95 -13.13 3.83 9.58
N SER A 96 -12.05 3.22 10.07
CA SER A 96 -11.49 3.48 11.41
C SER A 96 -11.08 4.94 11.61
N MET A 97 -10.53 5.59 10.57
CA MET A 97 -10.18 7.02 10.62
C MET A 97 -11.37 7.94 10.92
N GLY A 98 -12.62 7.49 10.68
CA GLY A 98 -13.83 8.24 11.06
C GLY A 98 -14.15 8.25 12.56
N TYR A 99 -13.48 7.39 13.34
CA TYR A 99 -13.73 7.21 14.79
C TYR A 99 -12.56 7.64 15.67
N ILE A 100 -11.45 8.08 15.08
CA ILE A 100 -10.24 8.53 15.78
C ILE A 100 -9.86 9.93 15.30
N GLN A 101 -9.04 10.63 16.08
CA GLN A 101 -8.53 11.93 15.65
C GLN A 101 -7.48 11.73 14.56
N THR A 102 -7.67 12.31 13.38
CA THR A 102 -6.67 12.25 12.31
C THR A 102 -6.26 13.64 11.86
N ASP A 103 -4.98 13.82 11.56
CA ASP A 103 -4.47 15.07 10.99
C ASP A 103 -4.42 15.06 9.45
N LYS A 104 -4.05 16.20 8.87
CA LYS A 104 -3.98 16.37 7.42
C LYS A 104 -2.91 15.52 6.76
N ASN A 105 -1.79 15.27 7.46
CA ASN A 105 -0.72 14.45 6.93
C ASN A 105 -1.19 12.99 6.84
N GLN A 106 -1.76 12.46 7.92
CA GLN A 106 -2.32 11.11 7.97
C GLN A 106 -3.39 10.89 6.89
N LEU A 107 -4.27 11.87 6.69
CA LEU A 107 -5.26 11.82 5.60
C LEU A 107 -4.59 11.82 4.22
N SER A 108 -3.54 12.61 4.01
CA SER A 108 -2.82 12.63 2.73
C SER A 108 -2.15 11.30 2.40
N VAL A 109 -1.56 10.64 3.41
CA VAL A 109 -0.96 9.31 3.26
C VAL A 109 -2.04 8.27 2.93
N MET A 110 -3.17 8.30 3.63
CA MET A 110 -4.30 7.39 3.33
C MET A 110 -4.84 7.60 1.91
N TYR A 111 -5.06 8.86 1.50
CA TYR A 111 -5.55 9.16 0.15
C TYR A 111 -4.57 8.72 -0.93
N ALA A 112 -3.26 8.88 -0.71
CA ALA A 112 -2.25 8.39 -1.64
C ALA A 112 -2.32 6.86 -1.78
N PHE A 113 -2.53 6.14 -0.67
CA PHE A 113 -2.69 4.69 -0.70
C PHE A 113 -3.97 4.25 -1.41
N GLU A 114 -5.11 4.89 -1.12
CA GLU A 114 -6.39 4.64 -1.78
C GLU A 114 -6.31 4.89 -3.29
N TYR A 115 -5.72 6.02 -3.69
CA TYR A 115 -5.53 6.37 -5.09
C TYR A 115 -4.76 5.29 -5.86
N LEU A 116 -3.71 4.71 -5.27
CA LEU A 116 -2.93 3.65 -5.92
C LEU A 116 -3.73 2.36 -6.05
N ILE A 117 -4.50 1.98 -5.03
CA ILE A 117 -5.39 0.81 -5.08
C ILE A 117 -6.42 0.99 -6.19
N GLU A 118 -7.10 2.14 -6.24
CA GLU A 118 -8.13 2.46 -7.24
C GLU A 118 -7.55 2.50 -8.66
N SER A 119 -6.37 3.11 -8.83
CA SER A 119 -5.68 3.19 -10.12
C SER A 119 -5.29 1.79 -10.62
N ALA A 120 -4.71 0.98 -9.74
CA ALA A 120 -4.31 -0.39 -10.05
C ALA A 120 -5.54 -1.27 -10.36
N LEU A 121 -6.64 -1.15 -9.62
CA LEU A 121 -7.89 -1.85 -9.92
C LEU A 121 -8.43 -1.47 -11.31
N THR A 122 -8.50 -0.18 -11.60
CA THR A 122 -8.98 0.34 -12.89
C THR A 122 -8.14 -0.15 -14.06
N GLU A 123 -6.83 -0.30 -13.85
CA GLU A 123 -5.94 -0.91 -14.84
C GLU A 123 -6.16 -2.43 -14.98
N SER A 124 -6.27 -3.15 -13.86
CA SER A 124 -6.52 -4.59 -13.83
C SER A 124 -7.82 -4.98 -14.56
N GLU A 125 -8.90 -4.21 -14.35
CA GLU A 125 -10.17 -4.41 -15.06
C GLU A 125 -10.02 -4.24 -16.57
N ARG A 126 -9.30 -3.20 -17.01
CA ARG A 126 -9.05 -2.94 -18.43
C ARG A 126 -8.24 -4.06 -19.09
N THR A 127 -7.19 -4.54 -18.43
CA THR A 127 -6.35 -5.64 -18.92
C THR A 127 -7.16 -6.93 -19.04
N THR A 128 -7.92 -7.27 -17.99
CA THR A 128 -8.77 -8.48 -17.99
C THR A 128 -9.84 -8.44 -19.07
N SER A 129 -10.48 -7.28 -19.28
CA SER A 129 -11.47 -7.10 -20.35
C SER A 129 -10.87 -7.35 -21.74
N ASN A 130 -9.65 -6.86 -21.98
CA ASN A 130 -8.94 -7.08 -23.24
C ASN A 130 -8.58 -8.56 -23.46
N ASP A 131 -8.18 -9.27 -22.40
CA ASP A 131 -7.82 -10.70 -22.48
C ASP A 131 -9.03 -11.58 -22.79
N ILE A 132 -10.24 -11.20 -22.34
CA ILE A 132 -11.48 -11.93 -22.62
C ILE A 132 -12.01 -11.66 -24.04
N MET A 133 -11.66 -10.52 -24.64
CA MET A 133 -12.10 -10.14 -25.99
C MET A 133 -11.23 -10.71 -27.12
N LEU A 134 -10.14 -11.41 -26.81
CA LEU A 134 -9.24 -12.10 -27.75
C LEU A 134 -9.55 -13.60 -27.84
#